data_AF-A0A7S4WFP0-F1
#
_entry.id   AF-A0A7S4WFP0-F1
#
_cell.length_a   1.000
_cell.length_b   1.000
_cell.length_c   1.000
_cell.angle_alpha   90.00
_cell.angle_beta   90.00
_cell.angle_gamma   90.00
#
_symmetry.space_group_name_H-M   'P 1'
#
loop_
_entity.id
_entity.type
_entity.pdbx_description
1 polymer ?
#
loop_
_entity_poly.entity_id
_entity_poly.type
_entity_poly.pdbx_seq_one_letter_code
_entity_poly.pdbx_strand_id
1 'polypeptide(L)'
;MTTKIHSSTKSSAFPMPLAPRPRSIAFRPVLNFQRENQKHDNFLSIETEEEKSTCTWNINTQTLKDSSTIFPIERTHVVLKNISASIVADRVAECLEENSIFATFHGDEAMVIAETKDHTRFEIRLLKHQTENKKDSLLLEVQRKSGCTISFHWAARSILKSAQGIAVKAKIPRPPVVLSLPEDESKDQIDAIEEIENIEELLEKDRLDANVLGMESLRSLTSLLSTSAKNAEIISRSIFYNEEGNPMIGNKLKSFMQTRHHIKDDECDTQRNFERIIYSHALAVFANSLETISTIRDAPVMEPDTWLSEELLPLLLREIQCAERPHDAFKAARCLHALVGASVDCRVEAFNTGVLSTTFDMTKNGTC
;
A
#
# COMPACT_ATOMS: atom_id res chain seq x y z
N MET A 1 -41.60 46.00 -51.90
CA MET A 1 -40.83 45.51 -53.07
C MET A 1 -39.70 44.62 -52.57
N THR A 2 -39.89 43.31 -52.76
CA THR A 2 -38.92 42.19 -52.87
C THR A 2 -37.55 42.27 -52.18
N THR A 3 -37.44 41.61 -51.04
CA THR A 3 -36.20 41.05 -50.47
C THR A 3 -35.92 39.66 -51.05
N LYS A 4 -34.72 39.48 -51.63
CA LYS A 4 -34.21 38.20 -52.15
C LYS A 4 -33.66 37.34 -51.00
N ILE A 5 -34.13 36.10 -50.94
CA ILE A 5 -33.61 35.02 -50.08
C ILE A 5 -32.58 34.24 -50.89
N HIS A 6 -31.37 34.04 -50.36
CA HIS A 6 -30.37 33.12 -50.91
C HIS A 6 -30.40 31.80 -50.15
N SER A 7 -30.70 30.72 -50.88
CA SER A 7 -30.72 29.34 -50.43
C SER A 7 -29.31 28.74 -50.51
N SER A 8 -28.79 28.32 -49.36
CA SER A 8 -27.54 27.56 -49.22
C SER A 8 -27.80 26.06 -49.45
N THR A 9 -27.18 25.50 -50.47
CA THR A 9 -27.17 24.08 -50.83
C THR A 9 -26.31 23.27 -49.86
N LYS A 10 -26.90 22.23 -49.23
CA LYS A 10 -26.18 21.22 -48.44
C LYS A 10 -25.61 20.15 -49.38
N SER A 11 -24.29 20.02 -49.40
CA SER A 11 -23.57 18.93 -50.06
C SER A 11 -23.48 17.72 -49.12
N SER A 12 -24.01 16.57 -49.55
CA SER A 12 -23.92 15.29 -48.84
C SER A 12 -22.64 14.55 -49.24
N ALA A 13 -21.66 14.48 -48.35
CA ALA A 13 -20.48 13.63 -48.51
C ALA A 13 -20.75 12.25 -47.88
N PHE A 14 -20.61 11.19 -48.68
CA PHE A 14 -20.64 9.80 -48.22
C PHE A 14 -19.36 9.45 -47.45
N PRO A 15 -19.42 8.62 -46.39
CA PRO A 15 -18.24 8.23 -45.63
C PRO A 15 -17.43 7.18 -46.38
N MET A 16 -16.12 7.43 -46.51
CA MET A 16 -15.16 6.45 -47.02
C MET A 16 -14.93 5.30 -46.01
N PRO A 17 -14.62 4.08 -46.49
CA PRO A 17 -14.24 2.96 -45.63
C PRO A 17 -12.89 3.22 -44.94
N LEU A 18 -12.86 3.05 -43.62
CA LEU A 18 -11.68 3.21 -42.78
C LEU A 18 -10.62 2.14 -43.13
N ALA A 19 -9.39 2.59 -43.38
CA ALA A 19 -8.23 1.73 -43.57
C ALA A 19 -7.92 0.91 -42.29
N PRO A 20 -7.38 -0.31 -42.42
CA PRO A 20 -7.00 -1.14 -41.28
C PRO A 20 -5.90 -0.45 -40.46
N ARG A 21 -6.14 -0.30 -39.15
CA ARG A 21 -5.20 0.30 -38.21
C ARG A 21 -3.91 -0.53 -38.13
N PRO A 22 -2.72 0.11 -38.13
CA PRO A 22 -1.47 -0.59 -37.87
C PRO A 22 -1.50 -1.19 -36.47
N ARG A 23 -0.99 -2.42 -36.35
CA ARG A 23 -0.86 -3.12 -35.06
C ARG A 23 0.08 -2.33 -34.17
N SER A 24 -0.42 -1.92 -33.01
CA SER A 24 0.35 -1.30 -31.93
C SER A 24 1.55 -2.19 -31.59
N ILE A 25 2.74 -1.61 -31.70
CA ILE A 25 4.00 -2.19 -31.20
C ILE A 25 3.94 -2.03 -29.68
N ALA A 26 3.77 -3.15 -28.98
CA ALA A 26 3.80 -3.17 -27.52
C ALA A 26 5.19 -2.70 -27.04
N PHE A 27 5.22 -1.55 -26.38
CA PHE A 27 6.37 -1.13 -25.58
C PHE A 27 6.54 -2.15 -24.44
N ARG A 28 7.62 -2.93 -24.51
CA ARG A 28 8.12 -3.69 -23.36
C ARG A 28 8.82 -2.69 -22.43
N PRO A 29 8.49 -2.64 -21.13
CA PRO A 29 9.34 -1.94 -20.19
C PRO A 29 10.69 -2.67 -20.14
N VAL A 30 11.75 -1.97 -20.54
CA VAL A 30 13.14 -2.44 -20.47
C VAL A 30 13.58 -2.30 -19.01
N LEU A 31 13.25 -3.29 -18.19
CA LEU A 31 14.08 -3.66 -17.05
C LEU A 31 14.95 -4.84 -17.50
N ASN A 32 15.97 -4.53 -18.31
CA ASN A 32 17.06 -5.47 -18.56
C ASN A 32 17.96 -5.49 -17.33
N PHE A 33 17.54 -6.22 -16.29
CA PHE A 33 18.49 -6.78 -15.34
C PHE A 33 19.07 -8.03 -16.01
N GLN A 34 20.14 -7.88 -16.79
CA GLN A 34 20.91 -9.01 -17.29
C GLN A 34 21.53 -9.73 -16.08
N ARG A 35 20.82 -10.73 -15.54
CA ARG A 35 21.46 -11.82 -14.81
C ARG A 35 22.28 -12.60 -15.83
N GLU A 36 23.58 -12.37 -15.86
CA GLU A 36 24.51 -13.35 -16.42
C GLU A 36 24.35 -14.66 -15.64
N ASN A 37 23.81 -15.67 -16.32
CA ASN A 37 23.78 -17.05 -15.85
C ASN A 37 25.22 -17.60 -15.85
N GLN A 38 25.97 -17.37 -14.78
CA GLN A 38 27.08 -18.25 -14.45
C GLN A 38 26.52 -19.52 -13.80
N LYS A 39 26.66 -20.63 -14.52
CA LYS A 39 26.42 -21.99 -14.01
C LYS A 39 27.45 -22.29 -12.92
N HIS A 40 27.04 -22.16 -11.67
CA HIS A 40 27.69 -22.86 -10.56
C HIS A 40 26.83 -24.09 -10.21
N ASP A 41 27.09 -25.19 -10.90
CA ASP A 41 26.69 -26.53 -10.46
C ASP A 41 27.62 -26.93 -9.30
N ASN A 42 27.16 -26.72 -8.06
CA ASN A 42 27.50 -27.44 -6.84
C ASN A 42 27.00 -26.62 -5.64
N PHE A 43 25.72 -26.73 -5.32
CA PHE A 43 25.20 -26.26 -4.03
C PHE A 43 24.50 -27.42 -3.34
N LEU A 44 24.99 -27.76 -2.15
CA LEU A 44 24.47 -28.83 -1.30
C LEU A 44 22.95 -28.68 -1.14
N SER A 45 22.23 -29.77 -1.42
CA SER A 45 20.86 -29.95 -0.97
C SER A 45 20.87 -30.08 0.56
N ILE A 46 20.77 -28.94 1.24
CA ILE A 46 20.41 -28.88 2.65
C ILE A 46 18.93 -29.22 2.70
N GLU A 47 18.60 -30.39 3.24
CA GLU A 47 17.26 -30.72 3.69
C GLU A 47 16.93 -29.77 4.85
N THR A 48 16.36 -28.61 4.53
CA THR A 48 15.82 -27.70 5.53
C THR A 48 14.59 -28.38 6.11
N GLU A 49 14.67 -28.83 7.36
CA GLU A 49 13.47 -29.20 8.12
C GLU A 49 12.51 -28.00 8.03
N GLU A 50 11.34 -28.20 7.41
CA GLU A 50 10.28 -27.20 7.38
C GLU A 50 9.85 -26.94 8.83
N GLU A 51 10.44 -25.92 9.45
CA GLU A 51 9.96 -25.34 10.69
C GLU A 51 8.52 -24.89 10.43
N LYS A 52 7.59 -25.75 10.85
CA LYS A 52 6.17 -25.57 10.65
C LYS A 52 5.76 -24.32 11.42
N SER A 53 5.49 -23.23 10.70
CA SER A 53 5.06 -21.94 11.27
C SER A 53 3.98 -22.20 12.31
N THR A 54 4.32 -21.97 13.59
CA THR A 54 3.37 -22.19 14.68
C THR A 54 2.28 -21.14 14.58
N CYS A 55 1.08 -21.56 14.19
CA CYS A 55 -0.06 -20.68 14.05
C CYS A 55 -0.34 -19.93 15.37
N THR A 56 -0.33 -18.61 15.30
CA THR A 56 -0.56 -17.71 16.44
C THR A 56 -2.03 -17.66 16.88
N TRP A 57 -2.96 -18.20 16.08
CA TRP A 57 -4.39 -18.16 16.39
C TRP A 57 -4.87 -19.44 17.07
N ASN A 58 -4.56 -19.57 18.37
CA ASN A 58 -5.03 -20.70 19.17
C ASN A 58 -6.50 -20.52 19.60
N ILE A 59 -7.42 -21.23 18.94
CA ILE A 59 -8.86 -21.13 19.18
C ILE A 59 -9.30 -22.23 20.15
N ASN A 60 -9.89 -21.84 21.28
CA ASN A 60 -10.58 -22.77 22.16
C ASN A 60 -11.98 -23.10 21.59
N THR A 61 -12.17 -24.32 21.08
CA THR A 61 -13.45 -24.76 20.49
C THR A 61 -14.63 -24.70 21.47
N GLN A 62 -14.35 -24.75 22.78
CA GLN A 62 -15.38 -24.69 23.81
C GLN A 62 -15.92 -23.27 23.98
N THR A 63 -15.10 -22.23 23.79
CA THR A 63 -15.49 -20.81 23.96
C THR A 63 -16.18 -20.21 22.74
N LEU A 64 -16.21 -20.93 21.61
CA LEU A 64 -16.90 -20.48 20.40
C LEU A 64 -18.38 -20.17 20.69
N LYS A 65 -18.76 -18.93 20.40
CA LYS A 65 -20.13 -18.42 20.50
C LYS A 65 -21.02 -19.06 19.43
N ASP A 66 -22.28 -19.30 19.78
CA ASP A 66 -23.30 -19.78 18.84
C ASP A 66 -23.80 -18.65 17.94
N SER A 67 -23.94 -18.93 16.63
CA SER A 67 -24.41 -17.95 15.65
C SER A 67 -25.88 -17.57 15.78
N SER A 68 -26.64 -18.20 16.69
CA SER A 68 -28.10 -18.05 16.83
C SER A 68 -28.53 -16.77 17.57
N THR A 69 -27.59 -15.93 17.98
CA THR A 69 -27.86 -14.70 18.73
C THR A 69 -28.04 -13.50 17.81
N ILE A 70 -29.30 -13.20 17.45
CA ILE A 70 -29.90 -11.86 17.18
C ILE A 70 -29.31 -11.02 16.02
N PHE A 71 -28.10 -11.28 15.53
CA PHE A 71 -27.45 -10.46 14.51
C PHE A 71 -27.65 -11.03 13.11
N PRO A 72 -28.02 -10.19 12.11
CA PRO A 72 -28.07 -10.62 10.73
C PRO A 72 -26.66 -11.01 10.27
N ILE A 73 -26.53 -12.21 9.72
CA ILE A 73 -25.26 -12.72 9.17
C ILE A 73 -24.86 -11.86 7.97
N GLU A 74 -23.64 -11.31 7.97
CA GLU A 74 -23.15 -10.49 6.87
C GLU A 74 -23.00 -11.30 5.57
N ARG A 75 -23.07 -10.63 4.41
CA ARG A 75 -22.90 -11.32 3.11
C ARG A 75 -21.50 -11.93 2.92
N THR A 76 -20.53 -11.47 3.70
CA THR A 76 -19.13 -11.92 3.68
C THR A 76 -18.90 -13.04 4.72
N HIS A 77 -19.68 -14.12 4.59
CA HIS A 77 -19.56 -15.32 5.43
C HIS A 77 -19.39 -16.60 4.61
N VAL A 78 -18.94 -17.65 5.28
CA VAL A 78 -18.89 -19.01 4.73
C VAL A 78 -19.19 -20.03 5.83
N VAL A 79 -19.99 -21.05 5.50
CA VAL A 79 -20.26 -22.19 6.37
C VAL A 79 -19.30 -23.33 6.01
N LEU A 80 -18.51 -23.77 6.98
CA LEU A 80 -17.50 -24.81 6.87
C LEU A 80 -18.00 -26.08 7.54
N LYS A 81 -18.07 -27.18 6.79
CA LYS A 81 -18.62 -28.46 7.25
C LYS A 81 -17.51 -29.47 7.46
N ASN A 82 -17.49 -30.15 8.61
CA ASN A 82 -16.51 -31.20 8.95
C ASN A 82 -15.04 -30.71 8.90
N ILE A 83 -14.79 -29.44 9.26
CA ILE A 83 -13.44 -28.88 9.37
C ILE A 83 -13.25 -28.41 10.82
N SER A 84 -12.10 -28.72 11.42
CA SER A 84 -11.80 -28.28 12.78
C SER A 84 -11.45 -26.78 12.81
N ALA A 85 -11.75 -26.11 13.92
CA ALA A 85 -11.48 -24.69 14.07
C ALA A 85 -9.98 -24.35 13.91
N SER A 86 -9.09 -25.21 14.40
CA SER A 86 -7.64 -25.04 14.26
C SER A 86 -7.20 -25.05 12.79
N ILE A 87 -7.69 -25.97 11.95
CA ILE A 87 -7.34 -25.98 10.52
C ILE A 87 -7.83 -24.72 9.82
N VAL A 88 -9.00 -24.21 10.19
CA VAL A 88 -9.51 -22.94 9.65
C VAL A 88 -8.64 -21.78 10.10
N ALA A 89 -8.25 -21.75 11.37
CA ALA A 89 -7.39 -20.73 11.94
C ALA A 89 -6.04 -20.65 11.22
N ASP A 90 -5.39 -21.80 11.01
CA ASP A 90 -4.11 -21.93 10.29
C ASP A 90 -4.21 -21.36 8.87
N ARG A 91 -5.24 -21.76 8.12
CA ARG A 91 -5.46 -21.30 6.74
C ARG A 91 -5.75 -19.79 6.65
N VAL A 92 -6.46 -19.25 7.64
CA VAL A 92 -6.73 -17.81 7.70
C VAL A 92 -5.46 -17.05 8.04
N ALA A 93 -4.67 -17.52 9.01
CA ALA A 93 -3.40 -16.91 9.38
C ALA A 93 -2.42 -16.89 8.18
N GLU A 94 -2.23 -18.03 7.52
CA GLU A 94 -1.43 -18.16 6.30
C GLU A 94 -1.91 -17.19 5.21
N CYS A 95 -3.23 -17.13 4.98
CA CYS A 95 -3.79 -16.19 4.00
C CYS A 95 -3.54 -14.72 4.36
N LEU A 96 -3.58 -14.35 5.63
CA LEU A 96 -3.32 -12.96 6.06
C LEU A 96 -1.85 -12.60 5.82
N GLU A 97 -0.94 -13.51 6.15
CA GLU A 97 0.50 -13.37 5.92
C GLU A 97 0.83 -13.27 4.42
N GLU A 98 0.33 -14.19 3.59
CA GLU A 98 0.52 -14.19 2.13
C GLU A 98 0.02 -12.91 1.45
N ASN A 99 -0.99 -12.25 2.03
CA ASN A 99 -1.55 -11.00 1.51
C ASN A 99 -0.96 -9.75 2.17
N SER A 100 0.06 -9.91 3.03
CA SER A 100 0.69 -8.85 3.82
C SER A 100 -0.33 -8.01 4.60
N ILE A 101 -1.29 -8.69 5.24
CA ILE A 101 -2.35 -8.09 6.05
C ILE A 101 -1.92 -8.17 7.51
N PHE A 102 -1.81 -7.02 8.17
CA PHE A 102 -1.54 -6.96 9.60
C PHE A 102 -2.73 -7.54 10.38
N ALA A 103 -2.46 -8.40 11.37
CA ALA A 103 -3.50 -9.09 12.11
C ALA A 103 -3.17 -9.16 13.61
N THR A 104 -4.17 -8.89 14.44
CA THR A 104 -4.15 -9.09 15.89
C THR A 104 -5.13 -10.20 16.25
N PHE A 105 -4.61 -11.28 16.84
CA PHE A 105 -5.38 -12.50 17.13
C PHE A 105 -5.91 -12.48 18.57
N HIS A 106 -7.22 -12.66 18.72
CA HIS A 106 -7.89 -12.79 20.01
C HIS A 106 -8.46 -14.21 20.13
N GLY A 107 -7.62 -15.13 20.64
CA GLY A 107 -7.92 -16.57 20.71
C GLY A 107 -9.16 -16.90 21.56
N ASP A 108 -9.33 -16.22 22.69
CA ASP A 108 -10.45 -16.45 23.62
C ASP A 108 -11.82 -16.12 22.98
N GLU A 109 -11.85 -15.08 22.14
CA GLU A 109 -13.05 -14.61 21.44
C GLU A 109 -13.22 -15.23 20.05
N ALA A 110 -12.26 -16.04 19.59
CA ALA A 110 -12.17 -16.54 18.22
C ALA A 110 -12.33 -15.41 17.18
N MET A 111 -11.64 -14.30 17.44
CA MET A 111 -11.71 -13.07 16.67
C MET A 111 -10.32 -12.68 16.16
N VAL A 112 -10.25 -12.09 14.97
CA VAL A 112 -9.04 -11.46 14.43
C VAL A 112 -9.39 -10.04 13.99
N ILE A 113 -8.62 -9.06 14.44
CA ILE A 113 -8.69 -7.70 13.92
C ILE A 113 -7.59 -7.58 12.87
N ALA A 114 -7.98 -7.26 11.64
CA ALA A 114 -7.06 -7.21 10.51
C ALA A 114 -7.07 -5.83 9.84
N GLU A 115 -5.92 -5.42 9.31
CA GLU A 115 -5.73 -4.16 8.59
C GLU A 115 -4.84 -4.37 7.36
N THR A 116 -5.33 -3.92 6.20
CA THR A 116 -4.57 -3.93 4.95
C THR A 116 -3.61 -2.73 4.85
N LYS A 117 -2.68 -2.80 3.89
CA LYS A 117 -1.75 -1.69 3.56
C LYS A 117 -2.40 -0.36 3.20
N ASP A 118 -3.66 -0.37 2.75
CA ASP A 118 -4.48 0.81 2.45
C ASP A 118 -5.43 1.19 3.61
N HIS A 119 -5.11 0.73 4.83
CA HIS A 119 -5.83 1.06 6.06
C HIS A 119 -7.29 0.60 6.08
N THR A 120 -7.63 -0.42 5.28
CA THR A 120 -8.94 -1.06 5.35
C THR A 120 -8.95 -2.03 6.53
N ARG A 121 -9.72 -1.68 7.57
CA ARG A 121 -9.84 -2.47 8.80
C ARG A 121 -11.08 -3.34 8.74
N PHE A 122 -10.92 -4.59 9.14
CA PHE A 122 -12.01 -5.54 9.23
C PHE A 122 -11.78 -6.54 10.35
N GLU A 123 -12.84 -7.22 10.73
CA GLU A 123 -12.87 -8.19 11.80
C GLU A 123 -13.24 -9.55 11.23
N ILE A 124 -12.52 -10.59 11.62
CA ILE A 124 -12.80 -11.97 11.25
C ILE A 124 -13.30 -12.68 12.51
N ARG A 125 -14.44 -13.35 12.43
CA ARG A 125 -15.02 -14.13 13.53
C ARG A 125 -15.25 -15.55 13.11
N LEU A 126 -14.90 -16.49 13.99
CA LEU A 126 -15.28 -17.89 13.88
C LEU A 126 -16.37 -18.20 14.91
N LEU A 127 -17.50 -18.72 14.45
CA LEU A 127 -18.68 -19.00 15.26
C LEU A 127 -19.13 -20.45 15.08
N LYS A 128 -19.84 -21.00 16.08
CA LYS A 128 -20.56 -22.28 15.93
C LYS A 128 -21.81 -22.06 15.10
N HIS A 129 -21.94 -22.80 14.01
CA HIS A 129 -23.14 -22.78 13.19
C HIS A 129 -24.07 -23.92 13.60
N GLN A 130 -25.18 -23.58 14.24
CA GLN A 130 -26.20 -24.56 14.62
C GLN A 130 -27.03 -24.93 13.40
N THR A 131 -26.84 -26.14 12.88
CA THR A 131 -27.75 -26.75 11.90
C THR A 131 -28.61 -27.81 12.57
N GLU A 132 -29.86 -27.96 12.12
CA GLU A 132 -30.81 -28.96 12.64
C GLU A 132 -30.25 -30.40 12.64
N ASN A 133 -29.25 -30.66 11.79
CA ASN A 133 -28.69 -31.99 11.52
C ASN A 133 -27.52 -32.43 12.44
N LYS A 134 -27.34 -31.85 13.63
CA LYS A 134 -26.32 -32.24 14.65
C LYS A 134 -24.87 -32.36 14.16
N LYS A 135 -24.54 -31.89 12.96
CA LYS A 135 -23.15 -31.88 12.48
C LYS A 135 -22.50 -30.58 12.92
N ASP A 136 -21.34 -30.69 13.54
CA ASP A 136 -20.51 -29.55 13.90
C ASP A 136 -20.13 -28.79 12.63
N SER A 137 -20.81 -27.66 12.40
CA SER A 137 -20.48 -26.71 11.35
C SER A 137 -19.96 -25.43 11.97
N LEU A 138 -18.97 -24.84 11.32
CA LEU A 138 -18.40 -23.54 11.70
C LEU A 138 -18.90 -22.48 10.73
N LEU A 139 -19.17 -21.29 11.24
CA LEU A 139 -19.45 -20.09 10.45
C LEU A 139 -18.25 -19.17 10.57
N LEU A 140 -17.57 -18.91 9.46
CA LEU A 140 -16.54 -17.88 9.40
C LEU A 140 -17.15 -16.64 8.75
N GLU A 141 -17.03 -15.50 9.41
CA GLU A 141 -17.56 -14.23 8.95
C GLU A 141 -16.45 -13.17 8.94
N VAL A 142 -16.48 -12.31 7.92
CA VAL A 142 -15.56 -11.17 7.80
C VAL A 142 -16.39 -9.88 7.74
N GLN A 143 -16.19 -8.97 8.69
CA GLN A 143 -16.98 -7.74 8.83
C GLN A 143 -16.11 -6.51 8.64
N ARG A 144 -16.48 -5.61 7.73
CA ARG A 144 -15.74 -4.35 7.53
C ARG A 144 -15.96 -3.41 8.71
N LYS A 145 -14.89 -2.79 9.20
CA LYS A 145 -14.95 -1.70 10.20
C LYS A 145 -14.71 -0.34 9.58
N SER A 146 -13.72 -0.21 8.71
CA SER A 146 -13.40 1.05 8.02
C SER A 146 -12.63 0.82 6.71
N GLY A 147 -12.48 1.87 5.91
CA GLY A 147 -11.66 1.89 4.69
C GLY A 147 -12.41 1.50 3.40
N CYS A 148 -11.64 1.12 2.38
CA CYS A 148 -12.13 0.95 1.02
C CYS A 148 -12.97 -0.33 0.87
N THR A 149 -14.18 -0.19 0.30
CA THR A 149 -15.09 -1.32 0.02
C THR A 149 -14.48 -2.35 -0.92
N ILE A 150 -13.72 -1.90 -1.92
CA ILE A 150 -13.15 -2.78 -2.94
C ILE A 150 -12.03 -3.62 -2.32
N SER A 151 -11.09 -2.99 -1.63
CA SER A 151 -10.00 -3.65 -0.90
C SER A 151 -10.53 -4.65 0.12
N PHE A 152 -11.57 -4.25 0.88
CA PHE A 152 -12.25 -5.14 1.82
C PHE A 152 -12.79 -6.40 1.15
N HIS A 153 -13.56 -6.26 0.07
CA HIS A 153 -14.14 -7.43 -0.59
C HIS A 153 -13.09 -8.34 -1.22
N TRP A 154 -11.96 -7.79 -1.68
CA TRP A 154 -10.84 -8.59 -2.17
C TRP A 154 -10.20 -9.40 -1.06
N ALA A 155 -9.88 -8.75 0.07
CA ALA A 155 -9.33 -9.42 1.25
C ALA A 155 -10.30 -10.49 1.79
N ALA A 156 -11.56 -10.12 2.04
CA ALA A 156 -12.59 -11.03 2.54
C ALA A 156 -12.77 -12.25 1.62
N ARG A 157 -12.79 -12.05 0.29
CA ARG A 157 -12.91 -13.17 -0.65
C ARG A 157 -11.70 -14.09 -0.62
N SER A 158 -10.50 -13.55 -0.45
CA SER A 158 -9.27 -14.35 -0.31
C SER A 158 -9.35 -15.23 0.95
N ILE A 159 -9.67 -14.60 2.08
CA ILE A 159 -9.79 -15.24 3.39
C ILE A 159 -10.85 -16.35 3.39
N LEU A 160 -12.06 -16.05 2.92
CA LEU A 160 -13.17 -17.03 2.90
C LEU A 160 -12.84 -18.24 2.00
N LYS A 161 -12.11 -18.05 0.90
CA LYS A 161 -11.65 -19.16 0.05
C LYS A 161 -10.53 -19.96 0.69
N SER A 162 -9.55 -19.29 1.30
CA SER A 162 -8.47 -19.97 2.03
C SER A 162 -9.05 -20.85 3.14
N ALA A 163 -10.01 -20.33 3.91
CA ALA A 163 -10.71 -21.09 4.94
C ALA A 163 -11.38 -22.38 4.43
N GLN A 164 -11.93 -22.34 3.21
CA GLN A 164 -12.51 -23.51 2.54
C GLN A 164 -11.44 -24.53 2.06
N GLY A 165 -10.15 -24.19 2.13
CA GLY A 165 -9.05 -24.97 1.57
C GLY A 165 -8.89 -24.79 0.06
N ILE A 166 -9.45 -23.72 -0.50
CA ILE A 166 -9.30 -23.40 -1.92
C ILE A 166 -8.06 -22.52 -2.05
N ALA A 167 -7.01 -23.05 -2.65
CA ALA A 167 -5.78 -22.30 -2.91
C ALA A 167 -6.08 -21.02 -3.69
N VAL A 168 -5.83 -19.87 -3.06
CA VAL A 168 -5.97 -18.56 -3.70
C VAL A 168 -4.58 -18.17 -4.18
N LYS A 169 -4.31 -18.37 -5.47
CA LYS A 169 -3.14 -17.73 -6.07
C LYS A 169 -3.31 -16.23 -5.90
N ALA A 170 -2.39 -15.58 -5.17
CA ALA A 170 -2.33 -14.14 -5.03
C ALA A 170 -2.39 -13.53 -6.43
N LYS A 171 -3.58 -13.04 -6.83
CA LYS A 171 -3.71 -12.30 -8.06
C LYS A 171 -3.22 -10.92 -7.72
N ILE A 172 -2.01 -10.59 -8.16
CA ILE A 172 -1.55 -9.22 -8.21
C ILE A 172 -2.67 -8.44 -8.90
N PRO A 173 -3.31 -7.49 -8.19
CA PRO A 173 -4.28 -6.62 -8.81
C PRO A 173 -3.67 -6.07 -10.08
N ARG A 174 -4.24 -6.43 -11.24
CA ARG A 174 -3.84 -5.73 -12.45
C ARG A 174 -4.35 -4.30 -12.23
N PRO A 175 -3.47 -3.28 -12.32
CA PRO A 175 -3.96 -1.92 -12.30
C PRO A 175 -5.07 -1.82 -13.36
N PRO A 176 -6.16 -1.10 -13.07
CA PRO A 176 -7.17 -0.86 -14.08
C PRO A 176 -6.44 -0.37 -15.34
N VAL A 177 -6.78 -0.94 -16.50
CA VAL A 177 -6.20 -0.50 -17.77
C VAL A 177 -6.67 0.92 -17.96
N VAL A 178 -5.83 1.88 -17.56
CA VAL A 178 -6.03 3.29 -17.88
C VAL A 178 -5.91 3.35 -19.39
N LEU A 179 -7.01 3.70 -20.05
CA LEU A 179 -6.99 4.01 -21.47
C LEU A 179 -6.15 5.28 -21.60
N SER A 180 -4.86 5.14 -21.87
CA SER A 180 -3.96 6.26 -22.10
C SER A 180 -4.50 7.09 -23.26
N LEU A 181 -5.07 8.25 -22.93
CA LEU A 181 -5.33 9.29 -23.90
C LEU A 181 -3.98 9.91 -24.29
N PRO A 182 -3.83 10.45 -25.51
CA PRO A 182 -2.62 11.16 -25.89
C PRO A 182 -2.33 12.27 -24.89
N GLU A 183 -1.14 12.25 -24.28
CA GLU A 183 -0.70 13.23 -23.29
C GLU A 183 -0.32 14.56 -23.99
N ASP A 184 -0.77 15.68 -23.41
CA ASP A 184 -0.39 17.04 -23.82
C ASP A 184 0.54 17.59 -22.74
N GLU A 185 1.85 17.46 -22.96
CA GLU A 185 2.91 17.72 -21.96
C GLU A 185 2.88 19.12 -21.33
N SER A 186 2.20 20.07 -21.97
CA SER A 186 2.07 21.45 -21.50
C SER A 186 1.01 21.62 -20.42
N LYS A 187 -0.03 20.80 -20.43
CA LYS A 187 -1.10 20.83 -19.42
C LYS A 187 -0.65 20.17 -18.12
N ASP A 188 0.10 19.07 -18.23
CA ASP A 188 0.55 18.28 -17.08
C ASP A 188 1.28 19.11 -16.01
N GLN A 189 2.11 20.07 -16.44
CA GLN A 189 2.88 20.92 -15.51
C GLN A 189 2.00 21.93 -14.76
N ILE A 190 1.05 22.57 -15.45
CA ILE A 190 0.13 23.53 -14.83
C ILE A 190 -0.74 22.79 -13.82
N ASP A 191 -1.23 21.62 -14.21
CA ASP A 191 -2.07 20.78 -13.37
C ASP A 191 -1.31 20.33 -12.10
N ALA A 192 -0.01 20.01 -12.20
CA ALA A 192 0.80 19.62 -11.03
C ALA A 192 0.96 20.74 -9.99
N ILE A 193 1.15 21.99 -10.44
CA ILE A 193 1.33 23.15 -9.54
C ILE A 193 0.01 23.47 -8.83
N GLU A 194 -1.12 23.49 -9.56
CA GLU A 194 -2.44 23.72 -8.96
C GLU A 194 -2.78 22.62 -7.92
N GLU A 195 -2.45 21.37 -8.21
CA GLU A 195 -2.63 20.27 -7.25
C GLU A 195 -1.73 20.40 -6.01
N ILE A 196 -0.50 20.90 -6.15
CA ILE A 196 0.38 21.22 -5.00
C ILE A 196 -0.29 22.26 -4.10
N GLU A 197 -0.78 23.38 -4.66
CA GLU A 197 -1.44 24.45 -3.90
C GLU A 197 -2.68 23.92 -3.15
N ASN A 198 -3.48 23.08 -3.81
CA ASN A 198 -4.64 22.43 -3.18
C ASN A 198 -4.23 21.50 -2.04
N ILE A 199 -3.13 20.76 -2.19
CA ILE A 199 -2.59 19.90 -1.13
C ILE A 199 -2.11 20.74 0.04
N GLU A 200 -1.41 21.85 -0.21
CA GLU A 200 -0.97 22.77 0.84
C GLU A 200 -2.16 23.27 1.67
N GLU A 201 -3.23 23.74 1.00
CA GLU A 201 -4.45 24.19 1.70
C GLU A 201 -5.09 23.08 2.55
N LEU A 202 -5.01 21.82 2.12
CA LEU A 202 -5.49 20.67 2.89
C LEU A 202 -4.60 20.37 4.10
N LEU A 203 -3.27 20.46 3.93
CA LEU A 203 -2.27 20.16 4.96
C LEU A 203 -2.11 21.28 6.01
N GLU A 204 -2.54 22.51 5.68
CA GLU A 204 -2.60 23.64 6.61
C GLU A 204 -3.78 23.54 7.59
N LYS A 205 -4.83 22.80 7.25
CA LYS A 205 -6.02 22.68 8.10
C LYS A 205 -5.69 21.92 9.39
N ASP A 206 -6.27 22.39 10.49
CA ASP A 206 -6.18 21.71 11.80
C ASP A 206 -6.93 20.37 11.83
N ARG A 207 -7.71 20.08 10.80
CA ARG A 207 -8.55 18.89 10.69
C ARG A 207 -7.74 17.69 10.19
N LEU A 208 -7.62 16.65 11.02
CA LEU A 208 -6.87 15.44 10.68
C LEU A 208 -7.41 14.73 9.42
N ASP A 209 -8.71 14.74 9.18
CA ASP A 209 -9.30 14.15 7.97
C ASP A 209 -8.93 14.93 6.70
N ALA A 210 -8.81 16.26 6.78
CA ALA A 210 -8.27 17.07 5.68
C ALA A 210 -6.79 16.76 5.43
N ASN A 211 -6.00 16.62 6.50
CA ASN A 211 -4.58 16.24 6.39
C ASN A 211 -4.42 14.85 5.77
N VAL A 212 -5.25 13.87 6.14
CA VAL A 212 -5.26 12.54 5.50
C VAL A 212 -5.55 12.64 4.02
N LEU A 213 -6.54 13.44 3.62
CA LEU A 213 -6.88 13.63 2.21
C LEU A 213 -5.71 14.28 1.45
N GLY A 214 -5.11 15.35 1.98
CA GLY A 214 -3.93 15.99 1.37
C GLY A 214 -2.76 15.02 1.22
N MET A 215 -2.50 14.19 2.24
CA MET A 215 -1.47 13.17 2.22
C MET A 215 -1.75 12.02 1.23
N GLU A 216 -3.01 11.62 1.06
CA GLU A 216 -3.40 10.62 0.07
C GLU A 216 -3.22 11.14 -1.36
N SER A 217 -3.61 12.39 -1.63
CA SER A 217 -3.35 13.08 -2.90
C SER A 217 -1.86 13.16 -3.19
N LEU A 218 -1.06 13.62 -2.22
CA LEU A 218 0.39 13.73 -2.37
C LEU A 218 1.06 12.37 -2.63
N ARG A 219 0.61 11.31 -1.95
CA ARG A 219 1.09 9.93 -2.20
C ARG A 219 0.78 9.47 -3.62
N SER A 220 -0.41 9.80 -4.14
CA SER A 220 -0.80 9.44 -5.51
C SER A 220 0.04 10.20 -6.54
N LEU A 221 0.28 11.50 -6.31
CA LEU A 221 1.02 12.33 -7.22
C LEU A 221 2.54 12.13 -7.20
N THR A 222 3.09 11.53 -6.15
CA THR A 222 4.52 11.16 -6.09
C THR A 222 4.79 9.78 -6.69
N SER A 223 3.76 8.97 -6.94
CA SER A 223 3.93 7.60 -7.44
C SER A 223 3.92 7.53 -8.96
N LEU A 224 5.00 6.99 -9.53
CA LEU A 224 5.17 6.72 -10.97
C LEU A 224 4.15 5.71 -11.54
N LEU A 225 3.37 5.03 -10.68
CA LEU A 225 2.30 4.11 -11.10
C LEU A 225 0.94 4.79 -11.25
N SER A 226 0.78 5.98 -10.69
CA SER A 226 -0.51 6.68 -10.58
C SER A 226 -0.53 8.02 -11.29
N THR A 227 0.63 8.64 -11.54
CA THR A 227 0.75 9.91 -12.26
C THR A 227 1.80 9.82 -13.37
N SER A 228 1.88 10.86 -14.21
CA SER A 228 2.94 10.98 -15.22
C SER A 228 4.31 11.15 -14.54
N ALA A 229 5.38 10.67 -15.19
CA ALA A 229 6.73 10.77 -14.65
C ALA A 229 7.15 12.22 -14.39
N LYS A 230 6.73 13.15 -15.26
CA LYS A 230 6.99 14.59 -15.14
C LYS A 230 6.31 15.19 -13.91
N ASN A 231 5.06 14.83 -13.63
CA ASN A 231 4.34 15.34 -12.46
C ASN A 231 4.92 14.77 -11.16
N ALA A 232 5.25 13.47 -11.16
CA ALA A 232 5.96 12.86 -10.03
C ALA A 232 7.29 13.56 -9.78
N GLU A 233 8.05 13.90 -10.83
CA GLU A 233 9.30 14.65 -10.72
C GLU A 233 9.08 16.05 -10.11
N ILE A 234 8.17 16.86 -10.67
CA ILE A 234 7.88 18.23 -10.19
C ILE A 234 7.55 18.20 -8.69
N ILE A 235 6.67 17.29 -8.28
CA ILE A 235 6.19 17.19 -6.90
C ILE A 235 7.28 16.61 -5.99
N SER A 236 8.09 15.68 -6.48
CA SER A 236 9.22 15.17 -5.69
C SER A 236 10.28 16.24 -5.49
N ARG A 237 10.53 17.11 -6.48
CA ARG A 237 11.45 18.23 -6.35
C ARG A 237 10.93 19.27 -5.36
N SER A 238 9.64 19.59 -5.38
CA SER A 238 9.06 20.56 -4.44
C SER A 238 9.16 20.08 -2.97
N ILE A 239 9.14 18.77 -2.73
CA ILE A 239 9.33 18.19 -1.39
C ILE A 239 10.75 18.40 -0.84
N PHE A 240 11.78 18.34 -1.69
CA PHE A 240 13.19 18.33 -1.24
C PHE A 240 13.98 19.61 -1.51
N TYR A 241 13.77 20.26 -2.65
CA TYR A 241 14.67 21.31 -3.14
C TYR A 241 14.16 22.74 -2.92
N ASN A 242 12.91 22.92 -2.46
CA ASN A 242 12.31 24.24 -2.20
C ASN A 242 12.53 25.25 -3.35
N GLU A 243 12.60 24.79 -4.61
CA GLU A 243 13.04 25.62 -5.75
C GLU A 243 12.11 26.81 -6.01
N GLU A 244 10.85 26.71 -5.57
CA GLU A 244 9.82 27.74 -5.71
C GLU A 244 9.54 28.51 -4.41
N GLY A 245 10.36 28.34 -3.38
CA GLY A 245 10.29 29.12 -2.15
C GLY A 245 9.18 28.71 -1.17
N ASN A 246 8.47 27.60 -1.41
CA ASN A 246 7.52 27.05 -0.46
C ASN A 246 8.02 25.75 0.20
N PRO A 247 8.76 25.81 1.32
CA PRO A 247 9.20 24.62 2.04
C PRO A 247 8.08 23.96 2.85
N MET A 248 6.82 24.40 2.70
CA MET A 248 5.74 24.02 3.59
C MET A 248 5.42 22.53 3.52
N ILE A 249 5.29 21.94 2.32
CA ILE A 249 5.02 20.49 2.19
C ILE A 249 6.14 19.67 2.81
N GLY A 250 7.40 19.96 2.44
CA GLY A 250 8.58 19.28 3.00
C GLY A 250 8.59 19.36 4.52
N ASN A 251 8.46 20.57 5.09
CA ASN A 251 8.44 20.77 6.54
C ASN A 251 7.27 20.07 7.22
N LYS A 252 6.09 20.07 6.60
CA LYS A 252 4.91 19.37 7.15
C LYS A 252 5.13 17.86 7.16
N LEU A 253 5.68 17.29 6.09
CA LEU A 253 6.05 15.87 6.02
C LEU A 253 7.07 15.51 7.11
N LYS A 254 8.12 16.33 7.29
CA LYS A 254 9.09 16.18 8.38
C LYS A 254 8.37 16.15 9.74
N SER A 255 7.46 17.10 9.98
CA SER A 255 6.70 17.17 11.22
C SER A 255 5.83 15.93 11.46
N PHE A 256 5.14 15.43 10.44
CA PHE A 256 4.30 14.24 10.56
C PHE A 256 5.09 12.98 10.87
N MET A 257 6.32 12.87 10.36
CA MET A 257 7.20 11.76 10.69
C MET A 257 7.71 11.83 12.14
N GLN A 258 7.99 13.03 12.65
CA GLN A 258 8.47 13.24 14.02
C GLN A 258 7.35 13.06 15.07
N THR A 259 6.11 13.44 14.78
CA THR A 259 4.99 13.42 15.73
C THR A 259 4.65 12.03 16.29
N ARG A 260 4.99 10.94 15.58
CA ARG A 260 4.66 9.57 16.02
C ARG A 260 5.19 9.23 17.43
N HIS A 261 6.23 9.90 17.91
CA HIS A 261 6.79 9.65 19.26
C HIS A 261 6.06 10.35 20.40
N HIS A 262 5.08 11.20 20.10
CA HIS A 262 4.41 12.03 21.09
C HIS A 262 2.94 11.68 21.33
N ILE A 263 2.46 10.56 20.76
CA ILE A 263 1.08 10.11 20.97
C ILE A 263 0.88 9.83 22.47
N LYS A 264 0.01 10.61 23.10
CA LYS A 264 -0.29 10.47 24.53
C LYS A 264 -1.29 9.33 24.75
N ASP A 265 -1.17 8.66 25.90
CA ASP A 265 -2.09 7.58 26.31
C ASP A 265 -3.56 8.03 26.47
N ASP A 266 -3.80 9.34 26.58
CA ASP A 266 -5.15 9.93 26.76
C ASP A 266 -5.90 10.24 25.45
N GLU A 267 -5.29 10.08 24.27
CA GLU A 267 -5.93 10.40 22.99
C GLU A 267 -6.98 9.38 22.56
N CYS A 268 -8.04 9.85 21.89
CA CYS A 268 -9.09 8.96 21.38
C CYS A 268 -8.58 8.10 20.21
N ASP A 269 -9.12 6.88 20.08
CA ASP A 269 -8.73 5.91 19.04
C ASP A 269 -8.86 6.47 17.61
N THR A 270 -9.81 7.36 17.38
CA THR A 270 -10.02 8.00 16.08
C THR A 270 -8.85 8.90 15.68
N GLN A 271 -8.36 9.72 16.61
CA GLN A 271 -7.23 10.61 16.38
C GLN A 271 -5.95 9.81 16.11
N ARG A 272 -5.65 8.84 16.98
CA ARG A 272 -4.52 7.93 16.79
C ARG A 272 -4.58 7.23 15.43
N ASN A 273 -5.77 6.81 15.01
CA ASN A 273 -5.94 6.17 13.71
C ASN A 273 -5.61 7.12 12.55
N PHE A 274 -6.02 8.39 12.61
CA PHE A 274 -5.69 9.36 11.56
C PHE A 274 -4.20 9.70 11.52
N GLU A 275 -3.57 9.98 12.66
CA GLU A 275 -2.13 10.26 12.73
C GLU A 275 -1.30 9.09 12.20
N ARG A 276 -1.73 7.87 12.51
CA ARG A 276 -1.13 6.64 12.01
C ARG A 276 -1.28 6.46 10.49
N ILE A 277 -2.38 6.93 9.89
CA ILE A 277 -2.58 6.94 8.43
C ILE A 277 -1.68 8.01 7.80
N ILE A 278 -1.65 9.21 8.37
CA ILE A 278 -0.81 10.33 7.92
C ILE A 278 0.67 9.93 7.92
N TYR A 279 1.16 9.34 9.02
CA TYR A 279 2.53 8.85 9.13
C TYR A 279 2.87 7.80 8.05
N SER A 280 1.98 6.83 7.86
CA SER A 280 2.11 5.80 6.82
C SER A 280 2.14 6.39 5.41
N HIS A 281 1.36 7.43 5.15
CA HIS A 281 1.41 8.17 3.88
C HIS A 281 2.69 8.99 3.75
N ALA A 282 3.18 9.61 4.82
CA ALA A 282 4.44 10.36 4.80
C ALA A 282 5.62 9.47 4.41
N LEU A 283 5.74 8.28 5.00
CA LEU A 283 6.75 7.30 4.60
C LEU A 283 6.65 6.91 3.12
N ALA A 284 5.42 6.71 2.61
CA ALA A 284 5.20 6.37 1.22
C ALA A 284 5.56 7.51 0.27
N VAL A 285 5.18 8.75 0.60
CA VAL A 285 5.53 9.97 -0.13
C VAL A 285 7.04 10.11 -0.21
N PHE A 286 7.75 10.04 0.92
CA PHE A 286 9.22 10.11 0.93
C PHE A 286 9.87 9.01 0.09
N ALA A 287 9.44 7.76 0.24
CA ALA A 287 9.98 6.65 -0.55
C ALA A 287 9.78 6.87 -2.05
N ASN A 288 8.55 7.23 -2.46
CA ASN A 288 8.24 7.49 -3.87
C ASN A 288 9.04 8.67 -4.42
N SER A 289 9.20 9.74 -3.64
CA SER A 289 9.92 10.94 -4.09
C SER A 289 11.43 10.71 -4.20
N LEU A 290 12.04 9.99 -3.25
CA LEU A 290 13.45 9.60 -3.35
C LEU A 290 13.69 8.65 -4.54
N GLU A 291 12.82 7.66 -4.74
CA GLU A 291 12.89 6.77 -5.90
C GLU A 291 12.80 7.58 -7.20
N THR A 292 11.84 8.51 -7.29
CA THR A 292 11.68 9.37 -8.47
C THR A 292 12.93 10.21 -8.72
N ILE A 293 13.44 10.91 -7.71
CA ILE A 293 14.65 11.75 -7.82
C ILE A 293 15.85 10.91 -8.25
N SER A 294 16.01 9.70 -7.71
CA SER A 294 17.13 8.81 -8.05
C SER A 294 17.16 8.38 -9.53
N THR A 295 16.01 8.46 -10.22
CA THR A 295 15.92 8.12 -11.65
C THR A 295 16.28 9.28 -12.58
N ILE A 296 16.31 10.51 -12.06
CA ILE A 296 16.59 11.73 -12.85
C ILE A 296 18.11 11.87 -13.00
N ARG A 297 18.61 11.81 -14.24
CA ARG A 297 20.06 11.84 -14.54
C ARG A 297 20.75 13.12 -14.11
N ASP A 298 20.03 14.24 -14.17
CA ASP A 298 20.53 15.58 -13.87
C ASP A 298 19.93 16.13 -12.57
N ALA A 299 19.43 15.26 -11.68
CA ALA A 299 19.01 15.72 -10.36
C ALA A 299 20.20 16.37 -9.66
N PRO A 300 20.03 17.56 -9.07
CA PRO A 300 21.08 18.11 -8.20
C PRO A 300 21.41 17.04 -7.17
N VAL A 301 22.70 16.84 -6.92
CA VAL A 301 23.14 16.01 -5.80
C VAL A 301 22.43 16.58 -4.58
N MET A 302 21.64 15.76 -3.88
CA MET A 302 21.03 16.19 -2.62
C MET A 302 22.14 16.76 -1.78
N GLU A 303 22.13 18.08 -1.57
CA GLU A 303 23.12 18.70 -0.69
C GLU A 303 23.05 18.00 0.66
N PRO A 304 24.16 17.95 1.41
CA PRO A 304 24.19 17.37 2.74
C PRO A 304 23.20 18.12 3.66
N ASP A 305 21.94 17.71 3.63
CA ASP A 305 20.90 18.12 4.56
C ASP A 305 21.11 17.30 5.82
N THR A 306 21.53 17.98 6.88
CA THR A 306 21.72 17.38 8.21
C THR A 306 20.48 16.61 8.64
N TRP A 307 19.28 17.05 8.21
CA TRP A 307 18.04 16.37 8.52
C TRP A 307 17.99 14.93 7.96
N LEU A 308 18.50 14.69 6.75
CA LEU A 308 18.43 13.37 6.12
C LEU A 308 19.31 12.34 6.86
N SER A 309 20.54 12.72 7.18
CA SER A 309 21.51 11.84 7.83
C SER A 309 21.30 11.76 9.34
N GLU A 310 21.02 12.87 10.01
CA GLU A 310 20.99 12.93 11.49
C GLU A 310 19.61 12.63 12.08
N GLU A 311 18.52 12.86 11.33
CA GLU A 311 17.15 12.65 11.84
C GLU A 311 16.39 11.56 11.10
N LEU A 312 16.28 11.66 9.77
CA LEU A 312 15.48 10.74 8.98
C LEU A 312 16.05 9.32 9.02
N LEU A 313 17.37 9.17 8.80
CA LEU A 313 18.01 7.86 8.78
C LEU A 313 17.81 7.08 10.11
N PRO A 314 18.11 7.62 11.31
CA PRO A 314 17.79 6.94 12.57
C PRO A 314 16.30 6.63 12.75
N LEU A 315 15.42 7.53 12.30
CA LEU A 315 13.97 7.32 12.37
C LEU A 315 13.55 6.11 11.53
N LEU A 316 14.04 6.01 10.28
CA LEU A 316 13.75 4.89 9.38
C LEU A 316 14.25 3.57 9.95
N LEU A 317 15.45 3.56 10.54
CA LEU A 317 16.01 2.35 11.15
C LEU A 317 15.22 1.88 12.36
N ARG A 318 14.84 2.81 13.23
CA ARG A 318 13.99 2.46 14.36
C ARG A 318 12.63 1.95 13.88
N GLU A 319 12.05 2.56 12.84
CA GLU A 319 10.79 2.09 12.28
C GLU A 319 10.91 0.67 11.72
N ILE A 320 11.98 0.37 11.00
CA ILE A 320 12.25 -0.97 10.48
C ILE A 320 12.37 -2.01 11.62
N GLN A 321 13.02 -1.65 12.74
CA GLN A 321 13.25 -2.54 13.87
C GLN A 321 12.02 -2.71 14.78
N CYS A 322 11.20 -1.66 14.92
CA CYS A 322 10.16 -1.57 15.93
C CYS A 322 8.74 -1.44 15.35
N ALA A 323 8.57 -1.49 14.03
CA ALA A 323 7.24 -1.38 13.44
C ALA A 323 6.33 -2.52 13.91
N GLU A 324 5.23 -2.15 14.54
CA GLU A 324 4.15 -3.08 14.85
C GLU A 324 3.52 -3.64 13.57
N ARG A 325 3.51 -2.84 12.50
CA ARG A 325 2.84 -3.16 11.24
C ARG A 325 3.89 -3.43 10.14
N PRO A 326 3.83 -4.58 9.45
CA PRO A 326 4.82 -4.94 8.44
C PRO A 326 4.84 -3.95 7.27
N HIS A 327 3.71 -3.33 6.93
CA HIS A 327 3.65 -2.34 5.86
C HIS A 327 4.36 -1.02 6.19
N ASP A 328 4.54 -0.67 7.47
CA ASP A 328 5.30 0.51 7.85
C ASP A 328 6.80 0.21 7.77
N ALA A 329 7.24 -0.94 8.31
CA ALA A 329 8.62 -1.43 8.14
C ALA A 329 9.02 -1.49 6.66
N PHE A 330 8.15 -2.04 5.81
CA PHE A 330 8.41 -2.11 4.37
C PHE A 330 8.56 -0.73 3.73
N LYS A 331 7.69 0.24 4.06
CA LYS A 331 7.82 1.61 3.52
C LYS A 331 9.08 2.31 4.04
N ALA A 332 9.42 2.12 5.31
CA ALA A 332 10.64 2.64 5.89
C ALA A 332 11.89 2.03 5.23
N ALA A 333 11.89 0.72 4.97
CA ALA A 333 12.94 0.02 4.24
C ALA A 333 13.08 0.51 2.80
N ARG A 334 11.97 0.75 2.09
CA ARG A 334 12.00 1.38 0.76
C ARG A 334 12.59 2.77 0.78
N CYS A 335 12.17 3.61 1.73
CA CYS A 335 12.71 4.95 1.92
C CYS A 335 14.22 4.90 2.18
N LEU A 336 14.66 4.01 3.08
CA LEU A 336 16.07 3.81 3.41
C LEU A 336 16.88 3.35 2.19
N HIS A 337 16.36 2.40 1.41
CA HIS A 337 17.01 1.92 0.19
C HIS A 337 17.22 3.06 -0.81
N ALA A 338 16.16 3.86 -1.05
CA ALA A 338 16.23 4.99 -1.95
C ALA A 338 17.19 6.08 -1.44
N LEU A 339 17.17 6.37 -0.13
CA LEU A 339 18.03 7.36 0.52
C LEU A 339 19.51 7.01 0.41
N VAL A 340 19.88 5.76 0.70
CA VAL A 340 21.27 5.25 0.60
C VAL A 340 21.75 5.21 -0.86
N GLY A 341 20.82 4.99 -1.80
CA GLY A 341 21.07 5.11 -3.23
C GLY A 341 21.39 6.54 -3.65
N ALA A 342 20.61 7.51 -3.14
CA ALA A 342 20.68 8.91 -3.54
C ALA A 342 21.80 9.73 -2.86
N SER A 343 22.17 9.42 -1.60
CA SER A 343 23.15 10.20 -0.83
C SER A 343 24.35 9.35 -0.37
N VAL A 344 25.57 9.83 -0.66
CA VAL A 344 26.82 9.18 -0.23
C VAL A 344 26.98 9.30 1.29
N ASP A 345 26.62 10.43 1.89
CA ASP A 345 26.74 10.64 3.33
C ASP A 345 25.78 9.74 4.10
N CYS A 346 24.52 9.65 3.65
CA CYS A 346 23.55 8.71 4.23
C CYS A 346 24.02 7.26 4.08
N ARG A 347 24.76 6.91 3.02
CA ARG A 347 25.32 5.56 2.84
C ARG A 347 26.42 5.26 3.84
N VAL A 348 27.33 6.20 4.08
CA VAL A 348 28.40 6.05 5.08
C VAL A 348 27.77 5.94 6.47
N GLU A 349 26.81 6.79 6.79
CA GLU A 349 26.14 6.76 8.10
C GLU A 349 25.29 5.50 8.29
N ALA A 350 24.60 5.02 7.25
CA ALA A 350 23.90 3.74 7.27
C ALA A 350 24.87 2.56 7.51
N PHE A 351 26.07 2.62 6.94
CA PHE A 351 27.09 1.61 7.20
C PHE A 351 27.53 1.63 8.68
N ASN A 352 27.77 2.82 9.23
CA ASN A 352 28.21 3.01 10.62
C ASN A 352 27.14 2.62 11.66
N THR A 353 25.86 2.82 11.34
CA THR A 353 24.72 2.54 12.23
C THR A 353 24.27 1.08 12.24
N GLY A 354 24.90 0.20 11.45
CA GLY A 354 24.55 -1.23 11.44
C GLY A 354 23.27 -1.55 10.66
N VAL A 355 23.00 -0.83 9.57
CA VAL A 355 21.85 -1.13 8.70
C VAL A 355 21.93 -2.56 8.15
N LEU A 356 23.12 -3.02 7.79
CA LEU A 356 23.31 -4.37 7.23
C LEU A 356 22.88 -5.46 8.19
N SER A 357 23.25 -5.37 9.48
CA SER A 357 22.80 -6.34 10.49
C SER A 357 21.29 -6.31 10.65
N THR A 358 20.69 -5.11 10.68
CA THR A 358 19.24 -4.96 10.80
C THR A 358 18.51 -5.61 9.62
N THR A 359 18.93 -5.33 8.38
CA THR A 359 18.29 -5.91 7.18
C THR A 359 18.47 -7.43 7.08
N PHE A 360 19.61 -7.95 7.57
CA PHE A 360 19.87 -9.38 7.63
C PHE A 360 18.95 -10.08 8.63
N ASP A 361 18.79 -9.50 9.82
CA ASP A 361 17.88 -10.02 10.85
C ASP A 361 16.42 -10.03 10.37
N MET A 362 16.00 -9.02 9.61
CA MET A 362 14.65 -9.00 9.03
C MET A 362 14.39 -10.14 8.04
N THR A 363 15.37 -10.41 7.17
CA THR A 363 15.27 -11.46 6.17
C THR A 363 15.22 -12.83 6.84
N LYS A 364 15.98 -12.99 7.93
CA LYS A 364 15.98 -14.21 8.75
C LYS A 364 14.64 -14.43 9.47
N ASN A 365 14.02 -13.36 9.95
CA ASN A 365 12.78 -13.43 10.73
C ASN A 365 11.50 -13.42 9.87
N GLY A 366 11.60 -13.39 8.54
CA GLY A 366 10.43 -13.34 7.64
C GLY A 366 9.62 -12.04 7.74
N THR A 367 10.18 -11.00 8.35
CA THR A 367 9.50 -9.72 8.59
C THR A 367 9.38 -8.82 7.35
N CYS A 368 10.00 -9.17 6.22
CA CYS A 368 9.88 -8.47 4.93
C CYS A 368 10.09 -9.41 3.73
#